data_AF-A0A822DP19-F1
#
_entry.id   AF-A0A822DP19-F1
#
_cell.length_a   1.000
_cell.length_b   1.000
_cell.length_c   1.000
_cell.angle_alpha   90.00
_cell.angle_beta   90.00
_cell.angle_gamma   90.00
#
_symmetry.space_group_name_H-M   'P 1'
#
loop_
_entity.id
_entity.type
_entity.pdbx_description
1 polymer ?
#
loop_
_entity_poly.entity_id
_entity_poly.type
_entity_poly.pdbx_seq_one_letter_code
_entity_poly.pdbx_strand_id
1 'polypeptide(L)' 'AHRSIVTGSNDGVIRFWDPFVTERAAAILRGHNSSVTHLVVDNRENHIIRIDKGKNIIIWDVQTLKTIQRISHTIFDLSV' A
#
# COMPACT_ATOMS: atom_id res chain seq x y z
N ALA A 1 -8.00 -2.11 20.65
CA ALA A 1 -8.06 -2.01 19.17
C ALA A 1 -7.17 -0.86 18.74
N HIS A 2 -6.05 -1.13 18.06
CA HIS A 2 -5.27 -0.05 17.44
C HIS A 2 -6.08 0.47 16.26
N ARG A 3 -6.60 1.70 16.40
CA ARG A 3 -7.28 2.38 15.31
C ARG A 3 -6.19 3.09 14.52
N SER A 4 -6.01 2.70 13.26
CA SER A 4 -5.03 3.33 12.38
C SER A 4 -5.75 3.87 11.16
N ILE A 5 -5.34 5.03 10.69
CA ILE A 5 -5.85 5.61 9.44
C ILE A 5 -4.79 5.39 8.37
N VAL A 6 -5.23 4.97 7.18
CA VAL A 6 -4.33 4.75 6.04
C VAL A 6 -4.76 5.66 4.92
N THR A 7 -3.82 6.42 4.36
CA THR A 7 -4.09 7.30 3.22
C THR A 7 -3.17 6.95 2.06
N GLY A 8 -3.75 6.84 0.86
CA GLY A 8 -3.02 6.70 -0.40
C GLY A 8 -3.01 8.03 -1.13
N SER A 9 -1.87 8.41 -1.70
CA SER A 9 -1.71 9.67 -2.41
C SER A 9 -1.29 9.48 -3.87
N ASN A 10 -1.50 10.52 -4.66
CA ASN A 10 -1.15 10.57 -6.08
C ASN A 10 0.38 10.57 -6.31
N ASP A 11 1.16 10.91 -5.28
CA ASP A 11 2.63 10.71 -5.21
C ASP A 11 3.05 9.23 -5.16
N GLY A 12 2.07 8.31 -5.12
CA GLY A 12 2.30 6.88 -5.02
C GLY A 12 2.62 6.43 -3.60
N VAL A 13 2.62 7.31 -2.61
CA VAL A 13 3.00 6.97 -1.24
C VAL A 13 1.75 6.64 -0.43
N ILE A 14 1.86 5.58 0.37
CA ILE A 14 0.85 5.25 1.39
C ILE A 14 1.39 5.68 2.75
N ARG A 15 0.55 6.36 3.53
CA ARG A 15 0.88 6.86 4.86
C ARG A 15 -0.05 6.24 5.90
N PHE A 16 0.53 5.80 7.01
CA PHE A 16 -0.20 5.39 8.20
C PHE A 16 -0.22 6.49 9.21
N TRP A 17 -1.35 6.64 9.88
CA TRP A 17 -1.56 7.65 10.90
C TRP A 17 -2.12 7.00 12.13
N ASP A 18 -1.52 7.36 13.27
CA ASP A 18 -2.16 7.17 14.55
C ASP A 18 -3.16 8.32 14.75
N PRO A 19 -4.46 8.04 14.94
CA PRO A 19 -5.47 9.08 15.15
C PRO A 19 -5.21 9.93 16.40
N PHE A 20 -4.38 9.45 17.34
CA PHE A 20 -3.99 10.18 18.55
C PHE A 20 -2.67 10.96 18.37
N VAL A 21 -1.92 10.72 17.28
CA VAL A 21 -0.68 11.45 16.95
C VAL A 21 -0.76 11.94 15.51
N THR A 22 -1.31 13.14 15.32
CA THR A 22 -1.62 13.70 13.98
C THR A 22 -0.47 14.49 13.35
N GLU A 23 0.56 14.82 14.11
CA GLU A 23 1.67 15.68 13.64
C GLU A 23 2.55 14.99 12.58
N ARG A 24 2.59 13.66 12.59
CA ARG A 24 3.40 12.88 11.64
C ARG A 24 2.78 11.53 11.35
N ALA A 25 3.03 11.04 10.14
CA ALA A 25 2.70 9.66 9.80
C ALA A 25 3.50 8.70 10.70
N ALA A 26 2.81 7.71 11.26
CA ALA A 26 3.41 6.63 12.04
C ALA A 26 4.31 5.75 11.17
N ALA A 27 3.92 5.56 9.91
CA ALA A 27 4.73 4.85 8.91
C ALA A 27 4.46 5.37 7.50
N ILE A 28 5.45 5.18 6.64
CA ILE A 28 5.37 5.55 5.23
C ILE A 28 5.79 4.33 4.41
N LEU A 29 4.87 3.81 3.61
CA LEU A 29 5.17 2.76 2.65
C LEU A 29 5.52 3.38 1.30
N ARG A 30 6.77 3.17 0.92
CA ARG A 30 7.34 3.58 -0.37
C ARG A 30 7.63 2.34 -1.20
N GLY A 31 7.62 2.47 -2.51
CA GLY A 31 7.82 1.35 -3.43
C GLY A 31 7.00 1.43 -4.72
N HIS A 32 6.40 2.58 -4.97
CA HIS A 32 5.49 2.84 -6.07
C HIS A 32 6.03 3.97 -6.95
N ASN A 33 5.95 3.78 -8.26
CA ASN A 33 6.30 4.81 -9.25
C ASN A 33 5.05 5.42 -9.90
N SER A 34 3.89 5.27 -9.25
CA SER A 34 2.58 5.50 -9.85
C SER A 34 1.55 5.91 -8.79
N SER A 35 0.49 6.60 -9.21
CA SER A 35 -0.60 7.01 -8.33
C SER A 35 -1.35 5.82 -7.72
N VAL A 36 -1.67 5.91 -6.42
CA VAL A 36 -2.58 4.99 -5.72
C VAL A 36 -4.01 5.27 -6.20
N THR A 37 -4.62 4.33 -6.92
CA THR A 37 -6.01 4.46 -7.38
C THR A 37 -7.00 3.77 -6.45
N HIS A 38 -6.58 2.68 -5.81
CA HIS A 38 -7.38 1.97 -4.82
C HIS A 38 -6.54 1.55 -3.62
N LEU A 39 -7.17 1.56 -2.46
CA LEU A 39 -6.59 1.15 -1.18
C LEU A 39 -7.65 0.38 -0.40
N VAL A 40 -7.31 -0.82 0.05
CA VAL A 40 -8.18 -1.74 0.78
C VAL A 40 -7.45 -2.21 2.03
N VAL A 41 -8.15 -2.23 3.16
CA VAL A 41 -7.65 -2.78 4.43
C VAL A 41 -8.42 -4.07 4.70
N ASP A 42 -7.69 -5.18 4.79
CA ASP A 42 -8.22 -6.46 5.23
C ASP A 42 -7.90 -6.66 6.72
N ASN A 43 -8.91 -6.47 7.56
CA ASN A 43 -8.79 -6.62 9.01
C ASN A 43 -8.67 -8.08 9.46
N ARG A 44 -9.03 -9.06 8.61
CA ARG A 44 -8.97 -10.47 8.98
C ARG A 44 -7.52 -10.94 9.01
N GLU A 45 -6.81 -10.67 7.93
CA GLU A 45 -5.42 -11.10 7.75
C GLU A 45 -4.41 -9.99 8.10
N ASN A 46 -4.87 -8.83 8.58
CA ASN A 46 -4.04 -7.64 8.85
C ASN A 46 -3.23 -7.21 7.62
N HIS A 47 -3.87 -7.21 6.46
CA HIS A 47 -3.23 -6.79 5.21
C HIS A 47 -3.72 -5.42 4.77
N ILE A 48 -2.82 -4.70 4.09
CA ILE A 48 -3.20 -3.57 3.25
C ILE A 48 -2.90 -3.94 1.81
N ILE A 49 -3.87 -3.67 0.95
CA ILE A 49 -3.80 -3.94 -0.47
C ILE A 49 -3.93 -2.61 -1.18
N ARG A 50 -3.00 -2.32 -2.07
CA ARG A 50 -3.05 -1.14 -2.93
C ARG A 50 -2.99 -1.53 -4.38
N ILE A 51 -3.70 -0.77 -5.20
CA ILE A 51 -3.71 -0.88 -6.67
C ILE A 51 -3.32 0.48 -7.27
N ASP A 52 -2.53 0.47 -8.35
CA ASP A 52 -2.31 1.65 -9.19
C ASP A 52 -3.02 1.64 -10.53
N LYS A 53 -2.91 2.78 -11.21
CA LYS A 53 -3.33 2.98 -12.60
C LYS A 53 -2.76 1.93 -13.58
N GLY A 54 -1.56 1.39 -13.31
CA GLY A 54 -0.93 0.34 -14.10
C GLY A 54 -1.38 -1.08 -13.72
N LYS A 55 -2.42 -1.21 -12.88
CA LYS A 55 -2.93 -2.48 -12.36
C LYS A 55 -1.91 -3.28 -11.54
N ASN A 56 -0.86 -2.64 -11.03
CA ASN A 56 0.07 -3.28 -10.12
C ASN A 56 -0.53 -3.29 -8.72
N ILE A 57 -0.47 -4.45 -8.09
CA ILE A 57 -0.96 -4.70 -6.76
C ILE A 57 0.24 -4.90 -5.84
N ILE A 58 0.19 -4.28 -4.67
CA ILE A 58 1.11 -4.59 -3.59
C ILE A 58 0.31 -4.88 -2.33
N ILE A 59 0.75 -5.91 -1.61
CA ILE A 59 0.17 -6.36 -0.36
C ILE A 59 1.22 -6.17 0.73
N TRP A 60 0.84 -5.53 1.83
CA TRP A 60 1.67 -5.38 3.03
C TRP A 60 1.02 -5.97 4.24
N ASP A 61 1.86 -6.46 5.14
CA ASP A 61 1.49 -6.83 6.49
C ASP A 61 1.42 -5.55 7.36
N VAL A 62 0.30 -5.34 8.05
CA VAL A 62 0.07 -4.14 8.87
C VAL A 62 0.95 -4.10 10.12
N GLN A 63 1.28 -5.26 10.70
CA GLN A 63 2.03 -5.32 11.96
C GLN A 63 3.52 -5.04 11.76
N THR A 64 4.09 -5.63 10.72
CA THR A 64 5.52 -5.56 10.39
C THR A 64 5.83 -4.48 9.37
N LEU A 65 4.80 -3.94 8.69
CA LEU A 65 4.90 -2.95 7.61
C LEU A 65 5.78 -3.43 6.44
N LYS A 66 5.95 -4.75 6.31
CA LYS A 66 6.73 -5.37 5.24
C LYS A 66 5.84 -5.69 4.05
N THR A 67 6.45 -5.62 2.87
CA THR A 67 5.78 -6.07 1.64
C THR A 67 5.70 -7.60 1.67
N ILE A 68 4.49 -8.13 1.59
CA ILE A 68 4.23 -9.57 1.47
C ILE A 68 4.36 -9.97 0.00
N GLN A 69 3.70 -9.22 -0.89
CA GLN A 69 3.61 -9.60 -2.29
C GLN A 69 3.51 -8.38 -3.21
N ARG A 70 4.10 -8.52 -4.40
CA ARG A 70 3.93 -7.61 -5.53
C ARG A 70 3.40 -8.41 -6.71
N ILE A 71 2.30 -7.95 -7.29
CA ILE A 71 1.68 -8.55 -8.47
C ILE A 71 1.65 -7.45 -9.52
N SER A 72 2.49 -7.59 -10.54
CA SER A 72 2.53 -6.67 -11.67
C SER A 72 1.97 -7.36 -12.89
N HIS A 73 1.10 -6.66 -13.63
CA HIS A 73 0.61 -7.12 -14.92
C HIS A 73 1.66 -6.81 -16.00
N THR A 74 2.90 -7.23 -15.79
CA THR A 74 3.89 -7.24 -16.86
C THR A 74 3.60 -8.50 -17.67
N ILE A 75 3.01 -8.31 -18.84
CA ILE A 75 3.11 -9.28 -19.91
C ILE A 75 4.62 -9.47 -20.07
N PHE A 76 5.14 -10.66 -19.78
CA PHE A 76 6.48 -10.99 -20.24
C PHE A 76 6.46 -10.76 -21.75
N ASP A 77 7.09 -9.69 -22.21
CA ASP A 77 7.35 -9.48 -23.62
C ASP A 77 8.30 -10.60 -24.03
N LEU A 78 7.73 -11.73 -24.46
CA LEU A 78 8.44 -12.81 -25.11
C LEU A 78 8.67 -12.41 -26.57
N SER A 79 9.39 -11.31 -26.78
CA SER A 79 10.06 -11.07 -28.05
C SER A 79 11.31 -11.93 -28.07
N VAL A 80 11.15 -13.19 -28.50
CA VAL A 80 12.21 -14.04 -29.06
C VAL A 80 12.33 -13.79 -30.55
#